data_AF-A0A6H1R3V7-F1
#
_entry.id   AF-A0A6H1R3V7-F1
#
_cell.length_a   1.000
_cell.length_b   1.000
_cell.length_c   1.000
_cell.angle_alpha   90.00
_cell.angle_beta   90.00
_cell.angle_gamma   90.00
#
_symmetry.space_group_name_H-M   'P 1'
#
loop_
_entity.id
_entity.type
_entity.pdbx_description
1 polymer ?
#
loop_
_entity_poly.entity_id
_entity_poly.type
_entity_poly.pdbx_seq_one_letter_code
_entity_poly.pdbx_strand_id
1 'polypeptide(L)'
;MDHTLISSIEKALGWKDSRPLGAGVAYGTMPNPELCQQILTSTRLLDVIMRRSLEFPQLRVFQHGEELHPDQYTRAVTSRRGQARQMARMDRIASFIREGCTLVLDTLDSFDPAMR
;
A
#
# COMPACT_ATOMS: atom_id res chain seq x y z
N MET A 1 7.73 -14.89 13.23
CA MET A 1 8.25 -13.67 12.58
C MET A 1 8.09 -12.57 13.61
N ASP A 2 9.18 -12.14 14.22
CA ASP A 2 9.14 -11.17 15.32
C ASP A 2 9.14 -9.75 14.75
N HIS A 3 7.96 -9.15 14.61
CA HIS A 3 7.82 -7.80 14.11
C HIS A 3 7.67 -6.81 15.28
N THR A 4 8.67 -5.93 15.45
CA THR A 4 8.74 -4.97 16.56
C THR A 4 7.54 -4.03 16.63
N LEU A 5 7.03 -3.55 15.49
CA LEU A 5 5.81 -2.73 15.43
C LEU A 5 4.61 -3.52 15.96
N ILE A 6 4.36 -4.71 15.42
CA ILE A 6 3.19 -5.53 15.77
C ILE A 6 3.20 -5.87 17.25
N SER A 7 4.32 -6.38 17.76
CA SER A 7 4.46 -6.70 19.19
C SER A 7 4.30 -5.47 20.10
N SER A 8 4.69 -4.28 19.63
CA SER A 8 4.49 -3.04 20.39
C SER A 8 3.03 -2.58 20.39
N ILE A 9 2.32 -2.72 19.25
CA ILE A 9 0.89 -2.44 19.14
C ILE A 9 0.09 -3.40 20.02
N GLU A 10 0.39 -4.71 19.95
CA GLU A 10 -0.27 -5.74 20.75
C GLU A 10 -0.10 -5.46 22.25
N LYS A 11 1.12 -5.15 22.70
CA LYS A 11 1.38 -4.76 24.10
C LYS A 11 0.64 -3.48 24.49
N ALA A 12 0.67 -2.45 23.63
CA ALA A 12 0.02 -1.18 23.92
C ALA A 12 -1.50 -1.33 24.06
N LEU A 13 -2.11 -2.20 23.26
CA LEU A 13 -3.56 -2.44 23.24
C LEU A 13 -4.01 -3.59 24.16
N GLY A 14 -3.08 -4.31 24.80
CA GLY A 14 -3.37 -5.51 25.58
C GLY A 14 -3.88 -6.68 24.74
N TRP A 15 -3.56 -6.70 23.44
CA TRP A 15 -3.97 -7.73 22.49
C TRP A 15 -2.96 -8.87 22.44
N LYS A 16 -3.44 -10.07 22.11
CA LYS A 16 -2.59 -11.24 21.87
C LYS A 16 -2.34 -11.51 20.38
N ASP A 17 -3.17 -10.91 19.53
CA ASP A 17 -3.17 -11.05 18.07
C ASP A 17 -4.10 -9.99 17.45
N SER A 18 -4.32 -10.08 16.14
CA SER A 18 -5.13 -9.15 15.34
C SER A 18 -6.64 -9.39 15.39
N ARG A 19 -7.13 -10.45 16.03
CA ARG A 19 -8.58 -10.78 16.07
C ARG A 19 -9.47 -9.65 16.61
N PRO A 20 -9.04 -8.80 17.56
CA PRO A 20 -9.86 -7.69 18.05
C PRO A 20 -10.08 -6.55 17.03
N LEU A 21 -9.38 -6.55 15.89
CA LEU A 21 -9.56 -5.52 14.85
C LEU A 21 -11.02 -5.50 14.36
N GLY A 22 -11.62 -4.31 14.33
CA GLY A 22 -13.00 -4.09 13.88
C GLY A 22 -14.07 -4.39 14.94
N ALA A 23 -13.71 -4.97 16.09
CA ALA A 23 -14.67 -5.23 17.18
C ALA A 23 -15.02 -3.97 18.00
N GLY A 24 -14.20 -2.93 17.93
CA GLY A 24 -14.40 -1.67 18.65
C GLY A 24 -13.18 -0.77 18.59
N VAL A 25 -13.16 0.24 19.47
CA VAL A 25 -12.04 1.17 19.63
C VAL A 25 -11.24 0.79 20.87
N ALA A 26 -9.93 0.68 20.73
CA ALA A 26 -8.99 0.43 21.82
C ALA A 26 -8.02 1.61 21.94
N TYR A 27 -7.64 1.92 23.18
CA TYR A 27 -6.68 2.98 23.50
C TYR A 27 -5.50 2.35 24.24
N GLY A 28 -4.31 2.84 23.94
CA GLY A 28 -3.07 2.33 24.49
C GLY A 28 -1.93 3.33 24.35
N THR A 29 -0.84 3.07 25.07
CA THR A 29 0.36 3.90 25.02
C THR A 29 1.55 3.06 24.59
N MET A 30 2.32 3.56 23.64
CA MET A 30 3.52 2.89 23.16
C MET A 30 4.78 3.63 23.61
N PRO A 31 5.81 2.93 24.16
CA PRO A 31 7.03 3.58 24.63
C PRO A 31 7.85 4.28 23.54
N ASN A 32 7.80 3.76 22.31
CA ASN A 32 8.48 4.34 21.16
C ASN A 32 7.48 4.70 20.05
N PRO A 33 6.91 5.91 20.06
CA PRO A 33 5.98 6.38 19.03
C PRO A 33 6.55 6.40 17.61
N GLU A 34 7.88 6.44 17.44
CA GLU A 34 8.51 6.47 16.12
C GLU A 34 8.27 5.18 15.33
N LEU A 35 7.95 4.06 16.01
CA LEU A 35 7.55 2.82 15.36
C LEU A 35 6.28 3.00 14.51
N CYS A 36 5.37 3.93 14.87
CA CYS A 36 4.20 4.24 14.04
C CYS A 36 4.57 4.75 12.65
N GLN A 37 5.79 5.23 12.44
CA GLN A 37 6.30 5.55 11.10
C GLN A 37 6.49 4.31 10.23
N GLN A 38 6.31 3.08 10.72
CA GLN A 38 6.33 1.87 9.89
C GLN A 38 4.92 1.48 9.41
N ILE A 39 3.87 2.14 9.91
CA ILE A 39 2.50 1.89 9.46
C ILE A 39 2.35 2.33 8.01
N LEU A 40 1.79 1.44 7.20
CA LEU A 40 1.42 1.76 5.83
C LEU A 40 0.31 2.81 5.83
N THR A 41 0.55 3.92 5.14
CA THR A 41 -0.44 4.97 4.92
C THR A 41 -0.84 5.00 3.45
N SER A 42 -1.99 5.59 3.14
CA SER A 42 -2.41 5.84 1.75
C SER A 42 -1.36 6.63 0.98
N THR A 43 -0.74 7.64 1.60
CA THR A 43 0.36 8.40 0.98
C THR A 43 1.55 7.51 0.63
N ARG A 44 1.97 6.62 1.54
CA ARG A 44 3.07 5.69 1.27
C ARG A 44 2.74 4.69 0.18
N LEU A 45 1.53 4.17 0.17
CA LEU A 45 1.04 3.30 -0.89
C LEU A 45 1.13 4.01 -2.25
N LEU A 46 0.66 5.25 -2.34
CA LEU A 46 0.74 6.05 -3.56
C LEU A 46 2.18 6.41 -3.96
N ASP A 47 3.07 6.64 -2.99
CA ASP A 47 4.50 6.85 -3.23
C ASP A 47 5.15 5.61 -3.85
N VAL A 48 4.81 4.40 -3.36
CA VAL A 48 5.28 3.13 -3.94
C VAL A 48 4.76 3.00 -5.36
N ILE A 49 3.47 3.25 -5.58
CA ILE A 49 2.83 3.19 -6.89
C ILE A 49 3.48 4.15 -7.90
N MET A 50 3.80 5.36 -7.46
CA MET A 50 4.39 6.40 -8.32
C MET A 50 5.82 6.07 -8.75
N ARG A 51 6.63 5.49 -7.86
CA ARG A 51 8.09 5.39 -8.04
C ARG A 51 8.57 4.06 -8.61
N ARG A 52 7.76 3.01 -8.52
CA ARG A 52 8.13 1.66 -8.94
C ARG A 52 7.64 1.36 -10.35
N SER A 53 8.40 0.54 -11.07
CA SER A 53 7.88 -0.16 -12.24
C SER A 53 7.02 -1.28 -11.69
N LEU A 54 5.71 -1.20 -11.92
CA LEU A 54 4.75 -2.17 -11.44
C LEU A 54 4.26 -2.92 -12.66
N GLU A 55 4.61 -4.20 -12.74
CA GLU A 55 4.15 -5.08 -13.81
C GLU A 55 2.77 -5.60 -13.45
N PHE A 56 1.90 -5.83 -14.43
CA PHE A 56 0.67 -6.56 -14.17
C PHE A 56 1.02 -7.98 -13.68
N PRO A 57 0.40 -8.50 -12.60
CA PRO A 57 -0.77 -7.98 -11.87
C PRO A 57 -0.48 -7.19 -10.58
N GLN A 58 0.74 -6.66 -10.38
CA GLN A 58 1.13 -6.00 -9.12
C GLN A 58 0.26 -4.79 -8.74
N LEU A 59 -0.24 -4.03 -9.71
CA LEU A 59 -1.16 -2.92 -9.48
C LEU A 59 -2.48 -3.16 -10.21
N ARG A 60 -3.57 -3.17 -9.44
CA ARG A 60 -4.93 -3.40 -9.96
C ARG A 60 -5.84 -2.30 -9.46
N VAL A 61 -6.72 -1.83 -10.35
CA VAL A 61 -7.70 -0.78 -10.06
C VAL A 61 -9.08 -1.35 -10.30
N PHE A 62 -9.95 -1.26 -9.32
CA PHE A 62 -11.35 -1.65 -9.44
C PHE A 62 -12.23 -0.43 -9.34
N GLN A 63 -13.23 -0.34 -10.22
CA GLN A 63 -14.26 0.69 -10.18
C GLN A 63 -15.61 0.01 -10.35
N HIS A 64 -16.60 0.37 -9.51
CA HIS A 64 -17.94 -0.23 -9.54
C HIS A 64 -17.97 -1.77 -9.46
N GLY A 65 -16.98 -2.39 -8.80
CA GLY A 65 -16.86 -3.84 -8.66
C GLY A 65 -16.18 -4.56 -9.82
N GLU A 66 -15.77 -3.85 -10.87
CA GLU A 66 -15.06 -4.41 -12.03
C GLU A 66 -13.59 -3.98 -12.04
N GLU A 67 -12.71 -4.88 -12.48
CA GLU A 67 -11.29 -4.57 -12.67
C GLU A 67 -11.08 -3.80 -13.97
N LEU A 68 -10.40 -2.65 -13.88
CA LEU A 68 -10.05 -1.85 -15.04
C LEU A 68 -8.87 -2.48 -15.79
N HIS A 69 -8.86 -2.30 -17.11
CA HIS A 69 -7.72 -2.73 -17.92
C HIS A 69 -6.45 -1.90 -17.58
N PRO A 70 -5.26 -2.51 -17.42
CA PRO A 70 -4.03 -1.79 -17.03
C PRO A 70 -3.70 -0.56 -17.87
N ASP A 71 -3.90 -0.62 -19.19
CA ASP A 71 -3.65 0.52 -20.10
C ASP A 71 -4.46 1.79 -19.76
N GLN A 72 -5.53 1.67 -18.98
CA GLN A 72 -6.29 2.82 -18.51
C GLN A 72 -5.57 3.62 -17.42
N TYR A 73 -4.65 2.99 -16.68
CA TYR A 73 -3.95 3.56 -15.53
C TYR A 73 -2.43 3.32 -15.52
N THR A 74 -1.85 2.67 -16.53
CA THR A 74 -0.39 2.55 -16.73
C THR A 74 0.05 3.13 -18.06
N ARG A 75 1.35 3.37 -18.21
CA ARG A 75 1.99 3.74 -19.48
C ARG A 75 3.42 3.21 -19.54
N ALA A 76 3.88 2.88 -20.74
CA ALA A 76 5.29 2.64 -20.98
C ALA A 76 6.10 3.94 -20.87
N VAL A 77 7.17 3.92 -20.09
CA VAL A 77 8.15 5.00 -19.98
C VAL A 77 9.51 4.42 -20.35
N THR A 78 10.15 5.01 -21.36
CA THR A 78 11.49 4.61 -21.80
C THR A 78 12.53 5.28 -20.93
N SER A 79 13.36 4.50 -20.27
CA SER A 79 14.50 5.03 -19.50
C SER A 79 15.58 5.58 -20.43
N ARG A 80 16.51 6.38 -19.88
CA ARG A 80 17.71 6.86 -20.59
C ARG A 80 18.57 5.73 -21.20
N ARG A 81 18.42 4.49 -20.70
CA ARG A 81 19.14 3.29 -21.17
C ARG A 81 18.34 2.50 -22.22
N GLY A 82 17.24 3.04 -22.73
CA GLY A 82 16.41 2.40 -23.77
C GLY A 82 15.45 1.32 -23.27
N GLN A 83 15.47 0.97 -21.99
CA GLN A 83 14.52 0.00 -21.43
C GLN A 83 13.15 0.64 -21.22
N ALA A 84 12.09 0.01 -21.74
CA ALA A 84 10.71 0.37 -21.47
C ALA A 84 10.26 -0.22 -20.13
N ARG A 85 9.60 0.59 -19.31
CA ARG A 85 9.02 0.18 -18.02
C ARG A 85 7.56 0.62 -17.95
N GLN A 86 6.70 -0.25 -17.43
CA GLN A 86 5.32 0.12 -17.14
C GLN A 86 5.27 0.93 -15.85
N MET A 87 4.78 2.16 -15.96
CA MET A 87 4.65 3.09 -14.84
C MET A 87 3.20 3.52 -14.66
N ALA A 88 2.81 3.72 -13.41
CA ALA A 88 1.50 4.24 -13.07
C ALA A 88 1.27 5.65 -13.65
N ARG A 89 0.07 5.86 -14.20
CA ARG A 89 -0.45 7.18 -14.60
C ARG A 89 -1.14 7.81 -13.40
N MET A 90 -0.36 8.52 -12.57
CA MET A 90 -0.86 9.10 -11.31
C MET A 90 -2.02 10.10 -11.52
N ASP A 91 -2.09 10.76 -12.69
CA ASP A 91 -3.21 11.60 -13.10
C ASP A 91 -4.52 10.80 -13.22
N ARG A 92 -4.47 9.62 -13.83
CA ARG A 92 -5.62 8.71 -13.98
C ARG A 92 -6.01 8.09 -12.65
N ILE A 93 -5.02 7.61 -11.89
CA ILE A 93 -5.23 7.05 -10.55
C ILE A 93 -5.90 8.09 -9.65
N ALA A 94 -5.46 9.35 -9.67
CA ALA A 94 -6.10 10.42 -8.91
C ALA A 94 -7.56 10.67 -9.33
N SER A 95 -7.88 10.53 -10.63
CA SER A 95 -9.28 10.60 -11.11
C SER A 95 -10.11 9.45 -10.55
N PHE A 96 -9.62 8.21 -10.69
CA PHE A 96 -10.33 7.03 -10.21
C PHE A 96 -10.54 7.06 -8.69
N ILE A 97 -9.56 7.53 -7.90
CA ILE A 97 -9.72 7.71 -6.45
C ILE A 97 -10.85 8.70 -6.14
N ARG A 98 -10.92 9.83 -6.86
CA ARG A 98 -11.99 10.83 -6.65
C ARG A 98 -13.36 10.31 -7.04
N GLU A 99 -13.43 9.47 -8.06
CA GLU A 99 -14.67 8.84 -8.55
C GLU A 99 -15.09 7.63 -7.70
N GLY A 100 -14.24 7.18 -6.78
CA GLY A 100 -14.44 5.97 -5.99
C GLY A 100 -13.89 4.75 -6.71
N CYS A 101 -12.69 4.32 -6.31
CA CYS A 101 -12.07 3.08 -6.77
C CYS A 101 -11.47 2.30 -5.60
N THR A 102 -11.20 1.02 -5.81
CA THR A 102 -10.34 0.22 -4.94
C THR A 102 -9.00 0.03 -5.63
N LEU A 103 -7.91 0.39 -4.96
CA LEU A 103 -6.56 0.12 -5.39
C LEU A 103 -6.05 -1.13 -4.67
N VAL A 104 -5.52 -2.08 -5.43
CA VAL A 104 -4.85 -3.27 -4.89
C VAL A 104 -3.40 -3.24 -5.35
N LEU A 105 -2.47 -3.37 -4.40
CA LEU A 105 -1.05 -3.48 -4.66
C LEU A 105 -0.58 -4.82 -4.10
N ASP A 106 -0.28 -5.76 -4.99
CA ASP A 106 0.24 -7.07 -4.61
C ASP A 106 1.74 -6.99 -4.29
N THR A 107 2.23 -7.96 -3.50
CA THR A 107 3.65 -8.11 -3.16
C THR A 107 4.29 -6.88 -2.51
N LEU A 108 3.54 -6.17 -1.66
CA LEU A 108 4.04 -4.98 -0.95
C LEU A 108 5.29 -5.27 -0.10
N ASP A 109 5.46 -6.50 0.38
CA ASP A 109 6.64 -7.02 1.07
C ASP A 109 7.95 -6.96 0.24
N SER A 110 7.81 -6.86 -1.08
CA SER A 110 8.95 -6.62 -1.98
C SER A 110 9.40 -5.16 -1.97
N PHE A 111 8.53 -4.23 -1.56
CA PHE A 111 8.74 -2.78 -1.67
C PHE A 111 8.84 -2.06 -0.32
N ASP A 112 8.18 -2.57 0.71
CA ASP A 112 8.14 -2.00 2.06
C ASP A 112 8.95 -2.88 3.04
N PRO A 113 10.11 -2.40 3.52
CA PRO A 113 10.92 -3.11 4.50
C PRO A 113 10.19 -3.42 5.81
N ALA A 114 9.15 -2.66 6.17
CA ALA A 114 8.37 -2.91 7.38
C ALA A 114 7.61 -4.24 7.30
N MET A 115 7.37 -4.78 6.11
CA MET A 115 6.65 -6.05 5.94
C MET A 115 7.56 -7.30 5.99
N ARG A 116 8.85 -7.14 6.28
CA ARG A 116 9.85 -8.23 6.34
C ARG A 116 10.31 -8.54 7.75
#